data_AF-A0A7C6QJD0-F1
#
_entry.id   AF-A0A7C6QJD0-F1
#
_cell.length_a   1.000
_cell.length_b   1.000
_cell.length_c   1.000
_cell.angle_alpha   90.00
_cell.angle_beta   90.00
_cell.angle_gamma   90.00
#
_symmetry.space_group_name_H-M   'P 1'
#
loop_
_entity.id
_entity.type
_entity.pdbx_description
1 polymer ?
#
loop_
_entity_poly.entity_id
_entity_poly.type
_entity_poly.pdbx_seq_one_letter_code
_entity_poly.pdbx_strand_id
1 'polypeptide(L)'
;MAAVKVKVFTGNCGFDAEITMRSGDDGDKVELAGVSSCSKVQGLLQKLTGVSAMELALTLLPQNPAVAAAGECRLHAACPVPTALIKAAEICAGAR
;
A
#
# COMPACT_ATOMS: atom_id res chain seq x y z
N MET A 1 -17.61 6.77 -2.23
CA MET A 1 -16.14 6.64 -2.13
C MET A 1 -15.76 5.21 -2.45
N ALA A 2 -14.77 4.99 -3.32
CA ALA A 2 -14.35 3.64 -3.68
C ALA A 2 -13.49 3.06 -2.54
N ALA A 3 -13.78 1.83 -2.14
CA ALA A 3 -12.98 1.05 -1.20
C ALA A 3 -12.43 -0.16 -1.95
N VAL A 4 -11.12 -0.34 -1.92
CA VAL A 4 -10.42 -1.44 -2.58
C VAL A 4 -9.83 -2.34 -1.52
N LYS A 5 -10.13 -3.64 -1.62
CA LYS A 5 -9.60 -4.65 -0.73
C LYS A 5 -8.60 -5.51 -1.48
N VAL A 6 -7.39 -5.63 -0.93
CA VAL A 6 -6.34 -6.51 -1.43
C VAL A 6 -5.98 -7.55 -0.39
N LYS A 7 -5.80 -8.79 -0.85
CA LYS A 7 -5.25 -9.89 -0.05
C LYS A 7 -3.88 -10.23 -0.63
N VAL A 8 -2.89 -10.28 0.23
CA VAL A 8 -1.50 -10.49 -0.16
C VAL A 8 -0.99 -11.76 0.50
N PHE A 9 -0.68 -12.75 -0.33
CA PHE A 9 0.02 -13.95 0.08
C PHE A 9 1.53 -13.68 -0.04
N THR A 10 2.22 -13.65 1.11
CA THR A 10 3.56 -13.06 1.23
C THR A 10 4.71 -14.01 0.95
N GLY A 11 4.41 -15.28 0.67
CA GLY A 11 5.39 -16.29 0.30
C GLY A 11 6.26 -16.69 1.50
N ASN A 12 7.58 -16.52 1.39
CA ASN A 12 8.54 -17.18 2.28
C ASN A 12 8.49 -16.76 3.76
N CYS A 13 7.99 -15.56 4.07
CA CYS A 13 7.91 -15.08 5.45
C CYS A 13 6.60 -15.49 6.15
N GLY A 14 5.58 -15.92 5.38
CA GLY A 14 4.31 -16.41 5.90
C GLY A 14 3.43 -15.37 6.61
N PHE A 15 3.73 -14.08 6.49
CA PHE A 15 2.98 -13.00 7.14
C PHE A 15 1.98 -12.34 6.21
N ASP A 16 0.98 -13.10 5.78
CA ASP A 16 -0.05 -12.63 4.88
C ASP A 16 -0.74 -11.36 5.39
N ALA A 17 -1.25 -10.57 4.45
CA ALA A 17 -1.87 -9.29 4.74
C ALA A 17 -3.22 -9.16 4.05
N GLU A 18 -4.19 -8.61 4.77
CA GLU A 18 -5.46 -8.15 4.22
C GLU A 18 -5.55 -6.64 4.44
N ILE A 19 -5.63 -5.88 3.35
CA ILE A 19 -5.55 -4.41 3.39
C ILE A 19 -6.75 -3.84 2.63
N THR A 20 -7.38 -2.84 3.22
CA THR A 20 -8.42 -2.01 2.62
C THR A 20 -7.88 -0.60 2.44
N MET A 21 -7.94 -0.09 1.22
CA MET A 21 -7.62 1.28 0.85
C MET A 21 -8.93 2.01 0.50
N ARG A 22 -9.11 3.22 1.03
CA ARG A 22 -10.23 4.09 0.68
C ARG A 22 -9.71 5.47 0.28
N SER A 23 -10.40 6.13 -0.65
CA SER A 23 -10.25 7.58 -0.82
C SER A 23 -10.81 8.28 0.42
N GLY A 24 -10.04 9.17 1.03
CA GLY A 24 -10.47 10.04 2.13
C GLY A 24 -11.43 11.14 1.66
N ASP A 25 -11.97 11.90 2.60
CA ASP A 25 -13.05 12.90 2.36
C ASP A 25 -12.69 13.96 1.31
N ASP A 26 -11.41 14.33 1.23
CA ASP A 26 -10.89 15.28 0.23
C ASP A 26 -10.66 14.64 -1.16
N GLY A 27 -10.97 13.36 -1.33
CA GLY A 27 -10.94 12.62 -2.60
C GLY A 27 -9.58 12.14 -3.09
N ASP A 28 -8.48 12.77 -2.64
CA ASP A 28 -7.12 12.48 -3.17
C ASP A 28 -6.28 11.60 -2.23
N LYS A 29 -6.37 11.82 -0.91
CA LYS A 29 -5.55 11.08 0.07
C LYS A 29 -6.14 9.71 0.39
N VAL A 30 -5.30 8.71 0.58
CA VAL A 30 -5.74 7.36 0.95
C VAL A 30 -5.82 7.14 2.45
N GLU A 31 -6.87 6.47 2.89
CA GLU A 31 -6.95 5.83 4.21
C GLU A 31 -6.62 4.35 4.06
N LEU A 32 -5.72 3.84 4.90
CA LEU A 32 -5.34 2.44 4.93
C LEU A 32 -5.79 1.79 6.24
N ALA A 33 -6.49 0.67 6.12
CA ALA A 33 -6.78 -0.23 7.22
C ALA A 33 -6.32 -1.63 6.82
N GLY A 34 -5.51 -2.29 7.63
CA GLY A 34 -5.04 -3.63 7.28
C GLY A 34 -4.58 -4.46 8.47
N VAL A 35 -4.61 -5.78 8.28
CA VAL A 35 -4.20 -6.78 9.26
C VAL A 35 -3.07 -7.60 8.66
N SER A 36 -1.99 -7.75 9.41
CA SER A 36 -0.84 -8.60 9.12
C SER A 36 -0.03 -8.78 10.41
N SER A 37 0.50 -9.97 10.64
CA SER A 37 1.39 -10.24 11.78
C SER A 37 2.81 -9.70 11.58
N CYS A 38 3.14 -9.15 10.41
CA CYS A 38 4.43 -8.50 10.17
C CYS A 38 4.40 -7.05 10.67
N SER A 39 5.15 -6.75 11.73
CA SER A 39 5.28 -5.39 12.27
C SER A 39 5.80 -4.37 11.26
N LYS A 40 6.63 -4.81 10.30
CA LYS A 40 7.14 -3.97 9.22
C LYS A 40 6.05 -3.56 8.22
N VAL A 41 5.13 -4.47 7.92
CA VAL A 41 3.95 -4.17 7.08
C VAL A 41 3.03 -3.20 7.80
N GLN A 42 2.83 -3.38 9.11
CA GLN A 42 2.06 -2.41 9.91
C GLN A 42 2.68 -1.01 9.87
N GLY A 43 4.00 -0.90 10.02
CA GLY A 43 4.70 0.38 9.88
C GLY A 43 4.57 1.00 8.49
N LEU A 44 4.59 0.17 7.44
CA LEU A 44 4.38 0.62 6.06
C LEU A 44 2.98 1.24 5.88
N LEU A 45 1.93 0.57 6.37
CA LEU A 45 0.55 1.07 6.27
C LEU A 45 0.36 2.40 7.00
N GLN A 46 0.98 2.53 8.18
CA GLN A 46 0.96 3.79 8.94
C GLN A 46 1.63 4.94 8.19
N LYS A 47 2.79 4.69 7.56
CA LYS A 47 3.52 5.71 6.78
C LYS A 47 2.79 6.16 5.53
N LEU A 48 2.00 5.28 4.92
CA LEU A 48 1.30 5.56 3.66
C LEU A 48 -0.12 6.13 3.84
N THR A 49 -0.65 6.11 5.06
CA THR A 49 -1.91 6.79 5.36
C THR A 49 -1.75 8.29 5.11
N GLY A 50 -2.65 8.86 4.30
CA GLY A 50 -2.63 10.28 3.95
C GLY A 50 -1.82 10.63 2.70
N VAL A 51 -1.15 9.66 2.06
CA VAL A 51 -0.50 9.85 0.76
C VAL A 51 -1.55 9.93 -0.34
N SER A 52 -1.29 10.65 -1.43
CA SER A 52 -2.21 10.73 -2.57
C SER A 52 -2.32 9.38 -3.29
N ALA A 53 -3.54 8.98 -3.64
CA ALA A 53 -3.80 7.80 -4.48
C ALA A 53 -3.17 7.97 -5.86
N MET A 54 -3.23 9.18 -6.44
CA MET A 54 -2.62 9.51 -7.73
C MET A 54 -1.11 9.42 -7.68
N GLU A 55 -0.50 9.95 -6.61
CA GLU A 55 0.96 9.86 -6.40
C GLU A 55 1.42 8.40 -6.32
N LEU A 56 0.71 7.57 -5.55
CA LEU A 56 1.00 6.14 -5.45
C LEU A 56 0.81 5.40 -6.77
N ALA A 57 -0.20 5.76 -7.56
CA ALA A 57 -0.54 5.08 -8.80
C ALA A 57 0.41 5.42 -9.96
N LEU A 58 0.85 6.68 -10.08
CA LEU A 58 1.56 7.16 -11.27
C LEU A 58 3.07 7.30 -11.09
N THR A 59 3.57 7.32 -9.86
CA THR A 59 5.01 7.48 -9.61
C THR A 59 5.77 6.20 -9.97
N LEU A 60 6.85 6.34 -10.75
CA LEU A 60 7.73 5.24 -11.14
C LEU A 60 8.29 4.50 -9.93
N LEU A 61 8.46 3.18 -10.05
CA LEU A 61 8.84 2.29 -8.94
C LEU A 61 10.01 2.80 -8.07
N PRO A 62 11.15 3.28 -8.62
CA PRO A 62 12.27 3.68 -7.78
C PRO A 62 12.00 4.93 -6.92
N GLN A 63 11.01 5.75 -7.30
CA GLN A 63 10.60 6.95 -6.57
C GLN A 63 9.26 6.79 -5.85
N ASN A 64 8.59 5.65 -6.01
CA ASN A 64 7.23 5.47 -5.50
C ASN A 64 7.22 5.51 -3.96
N PRO A 65 6.32 6.30 -3.32
CA PRO A 65 6.26 6.40 -1.87
C PRO A 65 6.12 5.05 -1.16
N ALA A 66 5.40 4.09 -1.76
CA ALA A 66 5.27 2.75 -1.19
C ALA A 66 6.60 1.98 -1.16
N VAL A 67 7.45 2.17 -2.18
CA VAL A 67 8.77 1.53 -2.25
C VAL A 67 9.75 2.20 -1.29
N ALA A 68 9.75 3.54 -1.22
CA ALA A 68 10.57 4.29 -0.28
C ALA A 68 10.23 3.92 1.18
N ALA A 69 8.95 3.97 1.54
CA ALA A 69 8.48 3.59 2.88
C ALA A 69 8.77 2.12 3.21
N ALA A 70 8.70 1.22 2.21
CA ALA A 70 9.06 -0.19 2.41
C ALA A 70 10.54 -0.36 2.78
N GLY A 71 11.43 0.42 2.16
CA GLY A 71 12.84 0.50 2.51
C GLY A 71 13.07 0.97 3.94
N GLU A 72 12.40 2.05 4.35
CA GLU A 72 12.45 2.58 5.73
C GLU A 72 11.96 1.56 6.77
N CYS A 73 10.90 0.81 6.43
CA CYS A 73 10.37 -0.26 7.27
C CYS A 73 11.18 -1.57 7.19
N ARG A 74 12.24 -1.62 6.38
CA ARG A 74 13.14 -2.78 6.20
C ARG A 74 12.43 -4.05 5.73
N LEU A 75 11.47 -3.92 4.82
CA LEU A 75 10.86 -5.07 4.16
C LEU A 75 11.91 -5.81 3.33
N HIS A 76 11.71 -7.12 3.13
CA HIS A 76 12.54 -7.86 2.18
C HIS A 76 12.34 -7.32 0.77
N ALA A 77 13.39 -7.38 -0.06
CA ALA A 77 13.39 -6.79 -1.40
C ALA A 77 12.21 -7.25 -2.28
N ALA A 78 11.79 -8.52 -2.14
CA ALA A 78 10.70 -9.10 -2.92
C ALA A 78 9.37 -9.18 -2.15
N CYS A 79 9.20 -8.44 -1.04
CA CYS A 79 7.92 -8.42 -0.34
C CYS A 79 6.82 -7.91 -1.29
N PRO A 80 5.72 -8.65 -1.50
CA PRO A 80 4.70 -8.27 -2.47
C PRO A 80 3.78 -7.13 -1.99
N VAL A 81 3.83 -6.78 -0.70
CA VAL A 81 2.92 -5.81 -0.08
C VAL A 81 3.02 -4.40 -0.70
N PRO A 82 4.21 -3.81 -0.92
CA PRO A 82 4.30 -2.47 -1.53
C PRO A 82 3.68 -2.43 -2.92
N THR A 83 3.94 -3.43 -3.76
CA THR A 83 3.34 -3.54 -5.09
C THR A 83 1.82 -3.70 -5.02
N ALA A 84 1.31 -4.49 -4.07
CA ALA A 84 -0.13 -4.64 -3.86
C ALA A 84 -0.81 -3.31 -3.46
N LEU A 85 -0.14 -2.47 -2.68
CA LEU A 85 -0.61 -1.13 -2.34
C LEU A 85 -0.65 -0.20 -3.55
N ILE A 86 0.38 -0.24 -4.41
CA ILE A 86 0.40 0.50 -5.68
C ILE A 86 -0.78 0.05 -6.56
N LYS A 87 -1.03 -1.26 -6.67
CA LYS A 87 -2.20 -1.79 -7.42
C LYS A 87 -3.54 -1.36 -6.83
N ALA A 88 -3.66 -1.31 -5.50
CA ALA A 88 -4.87 -0.79 -4.86
C ALA A 88 -5.07 0.71 -5.17
N ALA A 89 -3.98 1.47 -5.20
CA ALA A 89 -3.99 2.89 -5.51
C ALA A 89 -4.38 3.16 -6.98
N GLU A 90 -3.88 2.39 -7.95
CA GLU A 90 -4.30 2.48 -9.36
C GLU A 90 -5.83 2.41 -9.50
N ILE A 91 -6.48 1.49 -8.77
CA ILE A 91 -7.94 1.36 -8.78
C ILE A 91 -8.62 2.54 -8.07
N CYS A 92 -8.13 2.96 -6.89
CA CYS A 92 -8.70 4.10 -6.16
C CYS A 92 -8.58 5.42 -6.93
N ALA A 93 -7.48 5.60 -7.67
CA ALA A 93 -7.19 6.74 -8.53
C ALA A 93 -7.98 6.71 -9.86
N GLY A 94 -8.63 5.59 -10.20
CA GLY A 94 -9.29 5.41 -11.50
C GLY A 94 -8.31 5.25 -12.67
N ALA A 95 -7.04 4.96 -12.41
CA ALA A 95 -6.00 4.70 -13.40
C ALA A 95 -6.12 3.25 -13.92
N ARG A 96 -7.19 3.00 -14.71
CA ARG A 96 -7.51 1.72 -15.34
C ARG A 96 -7.25 1.72 -16.84
#